data_AF-A0A1M3HMW6-F1
#
_entry.id   AF-A0A1M3HMW6-F1
#
_cell.length_a   1.000
_cell.length_b   1.000
_cell.length_c   1.000
_cell.angle_alpha   90.00
_cell.angle_beta   90.00
_cell.angle_gamma   90.00
#
_symmetry.space_group_name_H-M   'P 1'
#
loop_
_entity.id
_entity.type
_entity.pdbx_description
1 polymer ?
#
loop_
_entity_poly.entity_id
_entity_poly.type
_entity_poly.pdbx_seq_one_letter_code
_entity_poly.pdbx_strand_id
1 'polypeptide(L)'
;MNALLDSIETPHLRVNIQQPDKNNMKFRIDVSNPNGRHAVITIRKKEDIYMSESVSGPVYASLLDFSQMEDGDYQIIVAGGKERVCTNLSIHTETQVNRQVVLH
;
A
#
# COMPACT_ATOMS: atom_id res chain seq x y z
N MET A 1 -41.48 18.80 7.91
CA MET A 1 -40.85 18.22 9.10
C MET A 1 -39.78 17.23 8.62
N ASN A 2 -38.52 17.60 8.86
CA ASN A 2 -37.28 16.81 8.90
C ASN A 2 -37.02 15.80 7.77
N ALA A 3 -36.57 16.32 6.62
CA ALA A 3 -35.44 15.69 5.95
C ALA A 3 -34.18 16.18 6.67
N LEU A 4 -33.34 15.25 7.13
CA LEU A 4 -31.92 15.36 7.48
C LEU A 4 -31.58 14.13 8.35
N LEU A 5 -31.75 12.95 7.76
CA LEU A 5 -30.92 11.80 8.11
C LEU A 5 -29.61 12.01 7.34
N ASP A 6 -28.82 12.99 7.77
CA ASP A 6 -27.43 13.06 7.33
C ASP A 6 -26.79 11.77 7.79
N SER A 7 -26.43 10.97 6.80
CA SER A 7 -25.71 9.72 6.95
C SER A 7 -24.55 9.96 7.91
N ILE A 8 -24.63 9.41 9.12
CA ILE A 8 -23.47 9.28 9.98
C ILE A 8 -22.58 8.27 9.24
N GLU A 9 -21.76 8.75 8.31
CA GLU A 9 -20.73 7.94 7.69
C GLU A 9 -19.86 7.45 8.82
N THR A 10 -20.02 6.18 9.20
CA THR A 10 -19.13 5.54 10.15
C THR A 10 -17.72 5.69 9.59
N PRO A 11 -16.76 6.24 10.35
CA PRO A 11 -15.41 6.38 9.86
C PRO A 11 -14.86 4.99 9.47
N HIS A 12 -14.56 4.82 8.19
CA HIS A 12 -14.10 3.57 7.61
C HIS A 12 -12.58 3.50 7.51
N LEU A 13 -12.06 2.28 7.54
CA LEU A 13 -10.65 2.03 7.22
C LEU A 13 -10.33 2.54 5.80
N ARG A 14 -9.25 3.31 5.66
CA ARG A 14 -8.77 3.82 4.37
C ARG A 14 -7.28 3.54 4.21
N VAL A 15 -6.87 3.26 2.98
CA VAL A 15 -5.48 3.04 2.60
C VAL A 15 -5.16 3.96 1.44
N ASN A 16 -4.06 4.69 1.58
CA ASN A 16 -3.52 5.55 0.54
C ASN A 16 -2.08 5.14 0.28
N ILE A 17 -1.75 4.96 -1.00
CA ILE A 17 -0.42 4.57 -1.44
C ILE A 17 0.06 5.65 -2.39
N GLN A 18 1.25 6.17 -2.10
CA GLN A 18 1.89 7.19 -2.92
C GLN A 18 3.31 6.77 -3.21
N GLN A 19 3.77 7.04 -4.43
CA GLN A 19 5.18 6.96 -4.79
C GLN A 19 5.67 8.41 -4.97
N PRO A 20 6.34 8.99 -3.96
CA PRO A 20 6.72 10.40 -4.02
C PRO A 20 7.65 10.74 -5.19
N ASP A 21 8.49 9.79 -5.59
CA ASP A 21 9.42 9.94 -6.71
C ASP A 21 9.42 8.64 -7.52
N LYS A 22 9.02 8.74 -8.79
CA LYS A 22 8.88 7.58 -9.69
C LYS A 22 10.22 6.92 -10.04
N ASN A 23 11.33 7.61 -9.83
CA ASN A 23 12.67 7.09 -10.09
C ASN A 23 13.23 6.30 -8.90
N ASN A 24 12.55 6.32 -7.75
CA ASN A 24 12.92 5.50 -6.60
C ASN A 24 11.79 4.52 -6.27
N MET A 25 12.14 3.30 -5.87
CA MET A 25 11.18 2.25 -5.54
C MET A 25 10.66 2.40 -4.10
N LYS A 26 10.47 3.65 -3.64
CA LYS A 26 9.98 3.93 -2.29
C LYS A 26 8.51 4.33 -2.32
N PHE A 27 7.71 3.57 -1.60
CA PHE A 27 6.27 3.76 -1.54
C PHE A 27 5.86 4.14 -0.12
N ARG A 28 5.14 5.25 -0.01
CA ARG A 28 4.51 5.67 1.23
C ARG A 28 3.14 5.02 1.32
N ILE A 29 2.93 4.29 2.41
CA ILE A 29 1.64 3.69 2.76
C ILE A 29 1.10 4.44 3.97
N ASP A 30 -0.03 5.13 3.78
CA ASP A 30 -0.77 5.76 4.86
C ASP A 30 -2.09 4.99 5.08
N VAL A 31 -2.32 4.56 6.32
CA VAL A 31 -3.53 3.86 6.75
C VAL A 31 -4.26 4.75 7.74
N SER A 32 -5.49 5.11 7.42
CA SER A 32 -6.42 5.75 8.36
C SER A 32 -7.34 4.69 8.92
N ASN A 33 -7.23 4.44 10.22
CA ASN A 33 -8.04 3.50 10.97
C ASN A 33 -8.77 4.27 12.07
N PRO A 34 -9.80 5.04 11.74
CA PRO A 34 -10.41 6.00 12.66
C PRO A 34 -11.00 5.35 13.93
N ASN A 35 -11.26 4.04 13.90
CA ASN A 35 -11.71 3.27 15.06
C ASN A 35 -10.57 2.91 16.03
N GLY A 36 -9.31 3.15 15.66
CA GLY A 36 -8.11 2.90 16.46
C GLY A 36 -7.86 1.42 16.79
N ARG A 37 -8.65 0.51 16.21
CA ARG A 37 -8.62 -0.92 16.51
C ARG A 37 -7.33 -1.56 16.01
N HIS A 38 -7.03 -2.77 16.46
CA HIS A 38 -5.97 -3.54 15.84
C HIS A 38 -6.27 -3.78 14.35
N ALA A 39 -5.29 -3.48 13.51
CA ALA A 39 -5.30 -3.80 12.10
C ALA A 39 -4.02 -4.56 11.73
N VAL A 40 -4.11 -5.39 10.70
CA VAL A 40 -2.98 -6.11 10.12
C VAL A 40 -2.79 -5.60 8.71
N ILE A 41 -1.56 -5.16 8.41
CA ILE A 41 -1.13 -4.74 7.08
C ILE A 41 -0.33 -5.88 6.48
N THR A 42 -0.75 -6.40 5.34
CA THR A 42 -0.09 -7.49 4.63
C THR A 42 0.27 -7.04 3.22
N ILE A 43 1.51 -7.30 2.81
CA ILE A 43 1.99 -7.07 1.44
C ILE A 43 2.36 -8.42 0.86
N ARG A 44 1.72 -8.76 -0.26
CA ARG A 44 1.91 -10.06 -0.92
C ARG A 44 1.98 -9.93 -2.44
N LYS A 45 2.62 -10.90 -3.10
CA LYS A 45 2.53 -11.14 -4.55
C LYS A 45 2.01 -12.56 -4.73
N LYS A 46 0.86 -12.72 -5.38
CA LYS A 46 0.17 -14.03 -5.45
C LYS A 46 -0.04 -14.62 -4.04
N GLU A 47 0.55 -15.77 -3.75
CA GLU A 47 0.49 -16.46 -2.46
C GLU A 47 1.66 -16.10 -1.52
N ASP A 48 2.68 -15.40 -2.01
CA ASP A 48 3.89 -15.08 -1.25
C ASP A 48 3.71 -13.80 -0.43
N ILE A 49 3.88 -13.90 0.89
CA ILE A 49 3.80 -12.78 1.83
C ILE A 49 5.20 -12.21 2.07
N TYR A 50 5.40 -10.94 1.73
CA TYR A 50 6.66 -10.22 1.96
C TYR A 50 6.66 -9.43 3.26
N MET A 51 5.49 -8.93 3.67
CA MET A 51 5.34 -8.17 4.90
C MET A 51 4.01 -8.50 5.56
N SER A 52 4.01 -8.63 6.88
CA SER A 52 2.80 -8.71 7.69
C SER A 52 3.08 -8.02 9.02
N GLU A 53 2.45 -6.86 9.24
CA GLU A 53 2.66 -6.04 10.42
C GLU A 53 1.33 -5.78 11.13
N SER A 54 1.32 -5.98 12.45
CA SER A 54 0.17 -5.62 13.30
C SER A 54 0.35 -4.21 13.81
N VAL A 55 -0.64 -3.36 13.54
CA VAL A 55 -0.62 -1.94 13.90
C VAL A 55 -1.84 -1.61 14.76
N SER A 56 -1.69 -0.62 15.63
CA SER A 56 -2.77 -0.08 16.46
C SER A 56 -2.74 1.44 16.43
N GLY A 57 -3.89 2.05 16.72
CA GLY A 57 -4.04 3.50 16.70
C GLY A 57 -4.71 4.03 15.43
N PRO A 58 -5.02 5.33 15.41
CA PRO A 58 -5.90 5.93 14.42
C PRO A 58 -5.25 6.13 13.05
N VAL A 59 -3.92 6.20 13.02
CA VAL A 59 -3.13 6.47 11.82
C VAL A 59 -1.88 5.62 11.88
N TYR A 60 -1.53 5.00 10.75
CA TYR A 60 -0.24 4.39 10.51
C TYR A 60 0.33 4.97 9.22
N ALA A 61 1.62 5.27 9.21
CA ALA A 61 2.33 5.72 8.02
C ALA A 61 3.71 5.07 7.98
N SER A 62 4.06 4.49 6.84
CA SER A 62 5.36 3.87 6.63
C SER A 62 5.89 4.15 5.22
N LEU A 63 7.20 4.31 5.11
CA LEU A 63 7.91 4.39 3.85
C LEU A 63 8.63 3.07 3.61
N LEU A 64 8.18 2.34 2.60
CA LEU A 64 8.71 1.02 2.27
C LEU A 64 9.59 1.10 1.03
N ASP A 65 10.74 0.44 1.09
CA ASP A 65 11.69 0.35 -0.02
C ASP A 65 11.52 -0.98 -0.76
N PHE A 66 11.05 -0.91 -1.99
CA PHE A 66 10.83 -2.05 -2.88
C PHE A 66 11.98 -2.23 -3.89
N SER A 67 13.13 -1.58 -3.70
CA SER A 67 14.26 -1.64 -4.67
C SER A 67 14.84 -3.05 -4.86
N GLN A 68 14.58 -3.98 -3.93
CA GLN A 68 15.01 -5.38 -3.99
C GLN A 68 13.87 -6.34 -4.36
N MET A 69 12.69 -5.81 -4.67
CA MET A 69 11.52 -6.60 -5.06
C MET A 69 11.55 -6.84 -6.56
N GLU A 70 11.05 -7.99 -6.98
CA GLU A 70 10.86 -8.30 -8.39
C GLU A 70 9.74 -7.47 -9.01
N ASP A 71 9.80 -7.29 -10.32
CA ASP A 71 8.66 -6.79 -11.09
C ASP A 71 7.41 -7.66 -10.90
N GLY A 72 6.25 -7.00 -10.85
CA GLY A 72 4.94 -7.67 -10.81
C GLY A 72 3.89 -6.91 -10.00
N ASP A 73 2.74 -7.56 -9.86
CA ASP A 73 1.58 -7.02 -9.16
C ASP A 73 1.54 -7.47 -7.70
N TYR A 74 1.65 -6.49 -6.81
CA TYR A 74 1.58 -6.65 -5.38
C TYR A 74 0.20 -6.25 -4.87
N GLN A 75 -0.22 -6.87 -3.78
CA GLN A 75 -1.41 -6.52 -3.03
C GLN A 75 -1.04 -6.05 -1.64
N ILE A 76 -1.49 -4.85 -1.31
CA ILE A 76 -1.48 -4.30 0.05
C ILE A 76 -2.87 -4.49 0.63
N ILE A 77 -2.95 -5.33 1.65
CA ILE A 77 -4.19 -5.70 2.33
C ILE A 77 -4.13 -5.12 3.74
N VAL A 78 -5.13 -4.36 4.12
CA VAL A 78 -5.29 -3.88 5.49
C VAL A 78 -6.58 -4.43 6.04
N ALA A 79 -6.50 -5.24 7.08
CA ALA A 79 -7.65 -5.86 7.72
C ALA A 79 -7.75 -5.41 9.18
N GLY A 80 -8.89 -4.87 9.59
CA GLY A 80 -9.15 -4.41 10.95
C GLY A 80 -10.58 -4.72 11.38
N GLY A 81 -10.76 -5.51 12.44
CA GLY A 81 -12.08 -5.95 12.88
C GLY A 81 -12.85 -6.69 11.77
N LYS A 82 -13.92 -6.08 11.26
CA LYS A 82 -14.74 -6.61 10.15
C LYS A 82 -14.44 -5.93 8.81
N GLU A 83 -13.55 -4.95 8.80
CA GLU A 83 -13.20 -4.18 7.61
C GLU A 83 -11.94 -4.76 6.97
N ARG A 84 -11.93 -4.79 5.64
CA ARG A 84 -10.77 -5.19 4.85
C ARG A 84 -10.69 -4.31 3.61
N VAL A 85 -9.56 -3.66 3.43
CA VAL A 85 -9.23 -2.88 2.24
C VAL A 85 -8.11 -3.58 1.51
N CYS A 86 -8.27 -3.76 0.19
CA CYS A 86 -7.26 -4.34 -0.68
C CYS A 86 -6.91 -3.32 -1.76
N THR A 87 -5.64 -2.98 -1.89
CA THR A 87 -5.14 -2.07 -2.92
C THR A 87 -4.02 -2.74 -3.70
N ASN A 88 -4.03 -2.60 -5.02
CA ASN A 88 -3.00 -3.17 -5.88
C ASN A 88 -1.87 -2.15 -6.11
N LEU A 89 -0.66 -2.66 -6.22
CA LEU A 89 0.55 -1.92 -6.56
C LEU A 89 1.31 -2.68 -7.63
N SER A 90 1.48 -2.11 -8.81
CA SER A 90 2.28 -2.70 -9.89
C SER A 90 3.69 -2.11 -9.89
N ILE A 91 4.70 -2.97 -9.80
CA ILE A 91 6.11 -2.60 -9.87
C ILE A 91 6.65 -3.06 -11.23
N HIS A 92 7.18 -2.10 -11.99
CA HIS A 92 7.82 -2.34 -13.28
C HIS A 92 9.13 -1.56 -13.33
N THR A 93 10.24 -2.27 -13.50
CA THR A 93 11.55 -1.66 -13.70
C THR A 93 11.87 -1.62 -15.19
N GLU A 94 12.03 -0.43 -15.74
CA GLU A 94 12.54 -0.29 -17.10
C GLU A 94 14.01 -0.68 -17.11
N THR A 95 14.33 -1.84 -17.67
CA THR A 95 15.73 -2.26 -17.86
C THR A 95 16.38 -1.35 -18.90
N GLN A 96 17.18 -0.37 -18.46
CA GLN A 96 18.00 0.42 -19.37
C GLN A 96 19.27 -0.36 -19.74
N VAL A 97 19.26 -0.97 -20.93
CA VAL A 97 20.46 -1.64 -21.48
C VAL A 97 21.35 -0.61 -22.16
N ASN A 98 22.39 -0.12 -21.46
CA ASN A 98 23.47 0.62 -22.09
C ASN A 98 24.37 -0.35 -22.88
N ARG A 99 24.08 -0.56 -24.17
CA ARG A 99 25.02 -1.24 -25.09
C ARG A 99 26.11 -0.26 -25.50
N GLN A 100 27.29 -0.35 -24.88
CA GLN A 100 28.51 0.18 -25.49
C GLN A 100 29.02 -0.82 -26.52
N VAL A 101 28.80 -0.52 -27.81
CA VAL A 101 29.43 -1.25 -28.91
C VAL A 101 30.84 -0.68 -29.07
N VAL A 102 31.86 -1.42 -28.65
CA VAL A 102 33.25 -1.11 -28.97
C VAL A 102 33.57 -1.76 -30.31
N LEU A 103 33.63 -0.96 -31.36
CA LEU A 103 34.19 -1.38 -32.65
C LEU A 103 35.73 -1.42 -32.51
N HIS A 104 36.34 -2.57 -32.82
CA HIS A 104 37.78 -2.69 -33.09
C HIS A 104 37.99 -2.72 -34.59
#